data_AF-A0A382PAY2-F1
#
_entry.id   AF-A0A382PAY2-F1
#
_cell.length_a   1.000
_cell.length_b   1.000
_cell.length_c   1.000
_cell.angle_alpha   90.00
_cell.angle_beta   90.00
_cell.angle_gamma   90.00
#
_symmetry.space_group_name_H-M   'P 1'
#
loop_
_entity.id
_entity.type
_entity.pdbx_description
1 polymer ?
#
loop_
_entity_poly.entity_id
_entity_poly.type
_entity_poly.pdbx_seq_one_letter_code
_entity_poly.pdbx_strand_id
1 'polypeptide(L)'
;MRYSLTVFGGITIVVVLGFIGYGYWLYGEIRDQQKINVEESLVDLSNTLASYLSFQSKAGNLDTADFNQVFQNLTTKNIQAKIHGVLKNSSSINAYITDERGIVLYDSHSETN
;
A
#
# COMPACT_ATOMS: atom_id res chain seq x y z
N MET A 1 44.50 19.86 31.83
CA MET A 1 43.45 20.11 30.83
C MET A 1 43.52 19.25 29.56
N ARG A 2 44.67 18.68 29.16
CA ARG A 2 44.78 17.93 27.89
C ARG A 2 44.15 16.51 27.92
N TYR A 3 44.15 15.85 29.07
CA TYR A 3 43.59 14.50 29.23
C TYR A 3 42.05 14.44 29.32
N SER A 4 41.41 15.48 29.89
CA SER A 4 39.95 15.56 29.97
C SER A 4 39.30 15.71 28.60
N LEU A 5 39.99 16.37 27.65
CA LEU A 5 39.49 16.58 26.30
C LEU A 5 39.47 15.27 25.48
N THR A 6 40.47 14.41 25.66
CA THR A 6 40.55 13.11 24.98
C THR A 6 39.46 12.15 25.47
N VAL A 7 39.21 12.12 26.78
CA VAL A 7 38.13 11.30 27.37
C VAL A 7 36.76 11.81 26.93
N PHE A 8 36.56 13.14 26.89
CA PHE A 8 35.32 13.74 26.41
C PHE A 8 35.06 13.41 24.94
N GLY A 9 36.09 13.51 24.09
CA GLY A 9 35.99 13.15 22.67
C GLY A 9 35.63 11.68 22.45
N GLY A 10 36.21 10.76 23.23
CA GLY A 10 35.88 9.33 23.15
C GLY A 10 34.41 9.06 23.48
N ILE A 11 33.89 9.66 24.55
CA ILE A 11 32.48 9.51 24.93
C ILE A 11 31.57 10.09 23.85
N THR A 12 31.91 11.28 23.31
CA THR A 12 31.14 11.89 22.21
C THR A 12 31.08 10.97 20.99
N ILE A 13 32.19 10.35 20.61
CA ILE A 13 32.23 9.43 19.46
C ILE A 13 31.33 8.21 19.70
N VAL A 14 31.39 7.60 20.88
CA VAL A 14 30.54 6.42 21.22
C VAL A 14 29.06 6.80 21.17
N VAL A 15 28.69 7.95 21.74
CA VAL A 15 27.30 8.43 21.72
C VAL A 15 26.82 8.70 20.30
N VAL A 16 27.65 9.36 19.48
CA VAL A 16 27.32 9.67 18.07
C VAL A 16 27.14 8.38 17.26
N LEU A 17 28.06 7.41 17.42
CA LEU A 17 27.94 6.12 16.74
C LEU A 17 26.69 5.34 17.15
N GLY A 18 26.35 5.36 18.45
CA GLY A 18 25.12 4.75 18.95
C GLY A 18 23.87 5.39 18.35
N PHE A 19 23.83 6.73 18.27
CA PHE A 19 22.72 7.46 17.65
C PHE A 19 22.58 7.16 16.16
N ILE A 20 23.68 7.10 15.43
CA ILE A 20 23.69 6.78 14.00
C ILE A 20 23.18 5.35 13.78
N GLY A 21 23.69 4.37 14.54
CA GLY A 21 23.24 2.97 14.44
C GLY A 21 21.76 2.81 14.76
N TYR A 22 21.29 3.45 15.84
CA TYR A 22 19.87 3.44 16.20
C TYR A 22 19.00 4.09 15.13
N GLY A 23 19.44 5.21 14.55
CA GLY A 23 18.74 5.88 13.45
C GLY A 23 18.59 5.00 12.21
N TYR A 24 19.64 4.29 11.82
CA TYR A 24 19.58 3.35 10.70
C TYR A 24 18.62 2.18 10.95
N TRP A 25 18.65 1.60 12.16
CA TRP A 25 17.73 0.52 12.54
C TRP A 25 16.27 1.00 12.52
N LEU A 26 15.99 2.15 13.13
CA LEU A 26 14.66 2.74 13.20
C LEU A 26 14.09 3.08 11.81
N TYR A 27 14.93 3.59 10.90
CA TYR A 27 14.50 3.91 9.54
C TYR A 27 14.11 2.66 8.73
N GLY A 28 14.81 1.54 8.94
CA GLY A 28 14.46 0.25 8.34
C GLY A 28 13.07 -0.22 8.78
N GLU A 29 12.85 -0.25 10.09
CA GLU A 29 11.60 -0.71 10.71
C GLU A 29 10.38 0.11 10.23
N ILE A 30 10.49 1.44 10.18
CA ILE A 30 9.37 2.31 9.75
C ILE A 30 9.00 2.06 8.28
N ARG A 31 9.99 1.84 7.42
CA ARG A 31 9.74 1.59 5.99
C ARG A 31 9.07 0.24 5.77
N ASP A 32 9.44 -0.76 6.57
CA ASP A 32 8.88 -2.09 6.45
C ASP A 32 7.44 -2.13 7.00
N GLN A 33 7.16 -1.42 8.09
CA GLN A 33 5.81 -1.29 8.64
C GLN A 33 4.81 -0.70 7.63
N GLN A 34 5.22 0.31 6.85
CA GLN A 34 4.33 0.90 5.83
C GLN A 34 3.94 -0.09 4.73
N LYS A 35 4.88 -0.97 4.34
CA LYS A 35 4.60 -1.99 3.32
C LYS A 35 3.64 -3.04 3.85
N ILE A 36 3.86 -3.50 5.08
CA ILE A 36 3.00 -4.48 5.75
C ILE A 36 1.57 -3.97 5.83
N ASN A 37 1.38 -2.72 6.27
CA ASN A 37 0.03 -2.15 6.41
C ASN A 37 -0.69 -2.00 5.06
N VAL A 38 0.05 -1.70 3.98
CA VAL A 38 -0.50 -1.62 2.62
C VAL A 38 -0.86 -3.02 2.11
N GLU A 39 -0.03 -4.03 2.35
CA GLU A 39 -0.29 -5.42 1.98
C GLU A 39 -1.54 -5.94 2.70
N GLU A 40 -1.63 -5.75 4.02
CA GLU A 40 -2.79 -6.14 4.83
C GLU A 40 -4.07 -5.46 4.32
N SER A 41 -4.02 -4.15 4.09
CA SER A 41 -5.17 -3.41 3.56
C SER A 41 -5.60 -3.91 2.17
N LEU A 42 -4.66 -4.27 1.29
CA LEU A 42 -4.95 -4.80 -0.03
C LEU A 42 -5.56 -6.20 0.05
N VAL A 43 -5.03 -7.07 0.91
CA VAL A 43 -5.56 -8.43 1.14
C VAL A 43 -7.00 -8.36 1.67
N ASP A 44 -7.27 -7.49 2.64
CA ASP A 44 -8.62 -7.30 3.17
C ASP A 44 -9.58 -6.75 2.11
N LEU A 45 -9.12 -5.81 1.28
CA LEU A 45 -9.91 -5.25 0.20
C LEU A 45 -10.21 -6.31 -0.88
N SER A 46 -9.24 -7.14 -1.25
CA SER A 46 -9.43 -8.27 -2.17
C SER A 46 -10.44 -9.29 -1.65
N ASN A 47 -10.32 -9.69 -0.38
CA ASN A 47 -11.26 -10.62 0.24
C ASN A 47 -12.68 -10.03 0.35
N THR A 48 -12.79 -8.74 0.66
CA THR A 48 -14.07 -8.04 0.71
C THR A 48 -14.74 -7.99 -0.67
N LEU A 49 -13.99 -7.63 -1.72
CA LEU A 49 -14.46 -7.64 -3.10
C LEU A 49 -14.85 -9.05 -3.56
N ALA A 50 -14.04 -10.06 -3.26
CA ALA A 50 -14.35 -11.44 -3.57
C ALA A 50 -15.64 -11.91 -2.88
N SER A 51 -15.84 -11.56 -1.62
CA SER A 51 -17.09 -11.85 -0.89
C SER A 51 -18.29 -11.18 -1.55
N TYR A 52 -18.18 -9.90 -1.94
CA TYR A 52 -19.24 -9.18 -2.65
C TYR A 52 -19.58 -9.82 -4.00
N LEU A 53 -18.56 -10.15 -4.80
CA LEU A 53 -18.72 -10.84 -6.09
C LEU A 53 -19.34 -12.23 -5.92
N SER A 54 -18.94 -12.98 -4.90
CA SER A 54 -19.53 -14.30 -4.60
C SER A 54 -21.02 -14.21 -4.27
N PHE A 55 -21.45 -13.14 -3.61
CA PHE A 55 -22.86 -12.88 -3.33
C PHE A 55 -23.64 -12.58 -4.62
N GLN A 56 -23.10 -11.72 -5.48
CA GLN A 56 -23.72 -11.35 -6.76
C GLN A 56 -23.74 -12.52 -7.76
N SER A 57 -22.72 -13.37 -7.75
CA SER A 57 -22.65 -14.62 -8.49
C SER A 57 -23.77 -15.59 -8.11
N LYS A 58 -23.99 -15.81 -6.80
CA LYS A 58 -25.08 -16.68 -6.31
C LYS A 58 -26.47 -16.16 -6.68
N ALA A 59 -26.61 -14.84 -6.84
CA ALA A 59 -27.83 -14.20 -7.33
C ALA A 59 -28.00 -14.29 -8.87
N GLY A 60 -27.07 -14.91 -9.59
CA GLY A 60 -27.13 -15.10 -11.05
C GLY A 60 -26.79 -13.86 -11.88
N ASN A 61 -26.32 -12.77 -11.26
CA ASN A 61 -26.11 -11.45 -11.90
C ASN A 61 -24.62 -11.06 -11.92
N LEU A 62 -23.73 -12.00 -12.20
CA LEU A 62 -22.29 -11.70 -12.29
C LEU A 62 -22.02 -10.93 -13.60
N ASP A 63 -22.26 -9.62 -13.56
CA ASP A 63 -22.04 -8.73 -14.69
C ASP A 63 -20.66 -8.07 -14.57
N THR A 64 -19.71 -8.55 -15.36
CA THR A 64 -18.37 -7.98 -15.46
C THR A 64 -18.37 -6.58 -16.08
N ALA A 65 -19.45 -6.18 -16.79
CA ALA A 65 -19.57 -4.86 -17.40
C ALA A 65 -19.77 -3.75 -16.34
N ASP A 66 -20.58 -4.00 -15.31
CA ASP A 66 -20.77 -3.09 -14.18
C ASP A 66 -19.43 -2.82 -13.46
N PHE A 67 -18.62 -3.87 -13.29
CA PHE A 67 -17.32 -3.77 -12.63
C PHE A 67 -16.32 -2.93 -13.45
N ASN A 68 -16.33 -3.10 -14.78
CA ASN A 68 -15.58 -2.24 -15.70
C ASN A 68 -15.96 -0.77 -15.55
N GLN A 69 -17.25 -0.46 -15.50
CA GLN A 69 -17.73 0.91 -15.33
C GLN A 69 -17.33 1.49 -13.97
N VAL A 70 -17.34 0.68 -12.89
CA VAL A 70 -16.89 1.12 -11.57
C VAL A 70 -15.40 1.49 -11.58
N PHE A 71 -14.53 0.65 -12.14
CA PHE A 71 -13.09 0.91 -12.15
C PHE A 71 -12.70 2.06 -13.11
N GLN A 72 -13.39 2.19 -14.25
CA GLN A 72 -13.23 3.36 -15.14
C GLN A 72 -13.63 4.65 -14.43
N ASN A 73 -14.75 4.65 -13.70
CA ASN A 73 -15.18 5.78 -12.90
C ASN A 73 -14.20 6.07 -11.75
N LEU A 74 -13.67 5.06 -11.06
CA LEU A 74 -12.69 5.24 -9.99
C LEU A 74 -11.37 5.84 -10.48
N THR A 75 -10.92 5.45 -11.67
CA THR A 75 -9.69 5.97 -12.29
C THR A 75 -9.86 7.43 -12.72
N THR A 76 -11.05 7.78 -13.22
CA THR A 76 -11.37 9.13 -13.72
C THR A 76 -11.82 10.09 -12.60
N LYS A 77 -12.25 9.55 -11.44
CA LYS A 77 -12.77 10.36 -10.33
C LYS A 77 -11.66 11.18 -9.70
N ASN A 78 -11.87 12.49 -9.66
CA ASN A 78 -11.00 13.40 -8.92
C ASN A 78 -11.27 13.26 -7.41
N ILE A 79 -10.40 12.52 -6.73
CA ILE A 79 -10.50 12.32 -5.29
C ILE A 79 -9.87 13.56 -4.65
N GLN A 80 -10.66 14.60 -4.38
CA GLN A 80 -10.14 15.81 -3.72
C GLN A 80 -9.93 15.58 -2.20
N ALA A 81 -9.32 14.46 -1.82
CA ALA A 81 -9.05 14.09 -0.44
C ALA A 81 -7.61 14.46 -0.07
N LYS A 82 -7.46 15.13 1.07
CA LYS A 82 -6.16 15.44 1.67
C LYS A 82 -5.77 14.32 2.61
N ILE A 83 -4.82 13.48 2.19
CA ILE A 83 -4.30 12.36 2.99
C ILE A 83 -2.92 12.76 3.50
N HIS A 84 -2.78 12.96 4.82
CA HIS A 84 -1.52 13.36 5.47
C HIS A 84 -0.80 14.56 4.83
N GLY A 85 -1.56 15.57 4.38
CA GLY A 85 -1.00 16.78 3.76
C GLY A 85 -0.78 16.68 2.25
N VAL A 86 -0.88 15.48 1.67
CA VAL A 86 -0.79 15.25 0.23
C VAL A 86 -2.20 15.22 -0.37
N LEU A 87 -2.40 15.97 -1.45
CA LEU A 87 -3.66 15.96 -2.20
C LEU A 87 -3.67 14.74 -3.12
N LYS A 88 -4.59 13.81 -2.90
CA LYS A 88 -4.66 12.55 -3.67
C LYS A 88 -5.65 12.65 -4.83
N ASN A 89 -5.25 13.31 -5.92
CA ASN A 89 -6.17 13.62 -7.04
C ASN A 89 -6.78 12.40 -7.76
N SER A 90 -6.14 11.23 -7.72
CA SER A 90 -6.65 10.02 -8.38
C SER A 90 -6.35 8.73 -7.59
N SER A 91 -7.14 7.69 -7.87
CA SER A 91 -6.88 6.33 -7.41
C SER A 91 -6.19 5.53 -8.52
N SER A 92 -5.05 4.91 -8.22
CA SER A 92 -4.32 4.02 -9.14
C SER A 92 -4.40 2.56 -8.67
N ILE A 93 -5.54 2.18 -8.11
CA ILE A 93 -5.79 0.79 -7.68
C ILE A 93 -6.17 -0.03 -8.90
N ASN A 94 -5.46 -1.13 -9.13
CA ASN A 94 -5.78 -2.13 -10.14
C ASN A 94 -6.35 -3.38 -9.48
N ALA A 95 -7.33 -4.01 -10.11
CA ALA A 95 -7.93 -5.25 -9.66
C ALA A 95 -8.15 -6.19 -10.85
N TYR A 96 -7.92 -7.48 -10.61
CA TYR A 96 -8.27 -8.54 -11.54
C TYR A 96 -9.07 -9.59 -10.78
N ILE A 97 -9.98 -10.26 -11.48
CA ILE A 97 -10.81 -11.33 -10.94
C ILE A 97 -10.40 -12.61 -11.64
N THR A 98 -10.23 -13.68 -10.88
CA THR A 98 -9.94 -15.02 -11.40
C THR A 98 -11.04 -16.01 -11.06
N ASP A 99 -11.16 -17.06 -11.87
CA ASP A 99 -11.92 -18.25 -11.49
C ASP A 99 -11.14 -19.10 -10.47
N GLU A 100 -11.77 -20.17 -9.98
CA GLU A 100 -11.20 -21.13 -9.03
C GLU A 100 -9.96 -21.88 -9.58
N ARG A 101 -9.72 -21.84 -10.89
CA ARG A 101 -8.58 -22.44 -11.58
C ARG A 101 -7.47 -21.41 -11.84
N GLY A 102 -7.64 -20.16 -11.41
CA GLY A 102 -6.70 -19.06 -11.62
C GLY A 102 -6.78 -18.42 -13.01
N ILE A 103 -7.86 -18.66 -13.77
CA ILE A 103 -8.06 -18.02 -15.08
C ILE A 103 -8.64 -16.63 -14.86
N VAL A 104 -8.04 -15.61 -15.48
CA VAL A 104 -8.52 -14.22 -15.39
C VAL A 104 -9.86 -14.07 -16.11
N LEU A 105 -10.88 -13.69 -15.36
CA LEU A 105 -12.23 -13.38 -15.85
C LEU A 105 -12.42 -11.88 -16.11
N TYR A 106 -11.63 -11.04 -15.43
CA TYR A 106 -11.69 -9.59 -15.52
C TYR A 106 -10.34 -8.99 -15.13
N ASP A 107 -9.94 -7.90 -15.78
CA ASP A 107 -8.77 -7.10 -15.41
C ASP A 107 -9.09 -5.61 -15.64
N SER A 108 -8.90 -4.79 -14.60
CA SER A 108 -9.16 -3.35 -14.66
C SER A 108 -8.07 -2.57 -15.41
N HIS A 109 -6.89 -3.16 -15.58
CA HIS A 109 -5.76 -2.55 -16.27
C HIS A 109 -5.70 -2.95 -17.75
N SER A 110 -6.34 -4.07 -18.12
CA SER A 110 -6.46 -4.45 -19.53
C SER A 110 -7.39 -3.47 -20.25
N GLU A 111 -6.85 -2.35 -20.69
CA GLU A 111 -7.42 -1.56 -21.77
C GLU A 111 -7.52 -2.47 -23.00
N THR A 112 -8.75 -2.65 -23.47
CA THR A 112 -9.07 -2.96 -24.85
C THR A 112 -8.20 -2.13 -25.79
N ASN A 113 -7.40 -2.81 -26.63
CA ASN A 113 -7.02 -2.27 -27.93
C ASN A 113 -8.08 -2.73 -28.93
#